data_AF-A0A8D8XYA1-F1
#
_entry.id   AF-A0A8D8XYA1-F1
#
_cell.length_a   1.000
_cell.length_b   1.000
_cell.length_c   1.000
_cell.angle_alpha   90.00
_cell.angle_beta   90.00
_cell.angle_gamma   90.00
#
_symmetry.space_group_name_H-M   'P 1'
#
loop_
_entity.id
_entity.type
_entity.pdbx_description
1 polymer ?
#
loop_
_entity_poly.entity_id
_entity_poly.type
_entity_poly.pdbx_seq_one_letter_code
_entity_poly.pdbx_strand_id
1 'polypeptide(L)'
;MALTWWVYPAQDQLMREFAGTLTPPLPYIKTLLVNISATLVYSDPMIEYPRPQTANLVQVGGMHLKTGQLPKDLADLMSSTVSPRGVILVSFGSMVSPSKMSSSLRDSLVRAFASTELTVLWRWEGKTIENLPSNIHLRKWVPQQDVLAHPNCRLFISHGGVSSIIETIHYGVPIVGVPLFNDQMANIQHVLELGAGVMLSYFNMTEESLSWATRTILNNPSYSRNAQAASQRFNDRQVPPLHNAVWWVEYVLRHHGAPHLRSAFDHLSWTEFLLLDVVAFVLGVLLVILYLLLRIVRAVKSCLMYPFRGTGNEKTKTIKKKGKVE
;
A
#
# COMPACT_ATOMS: atom_id res chain seq x y z
N MET A 1 13.52 -0.03 -15.65
CA MET A 1 14.84 0.31 -16.21
C MET A 1 15.88 0.64 -15.15
N ALA A 2 15.62 1.53 -14.19
CA ALA A 2 16.61 1.89 -13.15
C ALA A 2 17.09 0.68 -12.31
N LEU A 3 16.17 -0.18 -11.87
CA LEU A 3 16.50 -1.34 -11.03
C LEU A 3 17.48 -2.31 -11.71
N THR A 4 17.18 -2.73 -12.93
CA THR A 4 17.96 -3.74 -13.66
C THR A 4 19.36 -3.26 -14.04
N TRP A 5 19.50 -1.99 -14.41
CA TRP A 5 20.75 -1.48 -14.98
C TRP A 5 21.64 -0.74 -13.99
N TRP A 6 21.08 -0.27 -12.87
CA TRP A 6 21.82 0.53 -11.89
C TRP A 6 21.79 -0.08 -10.50
N VAL A 7 20.61 -0.46 -10.01
CA VAL A 7 20.46 -0.93 -8.62
C VAL A 7 20.97 -2.35 -8.44
N TYR A 8 20.54 -3.31 -9.26
CA TYR A 8 20.97 -4.71 -9.10
C TYR A 8 22.48 -4.87 -9.31
N PRO A 9 23.13 -4.27 -10.32
CA PRO A 9 24.59 -4.35 -10.44
C PRO A 9 25.34 -3.75 -9.24
N ALA A 10 24.87 -2.63 -8.70
CA ALA A 10 25.45 -2.02 -7.50
C ALA A 10 25.27 -2.92 -6.26
N GLN A 11 24.10 -3.55 -6.10
CA GLN A 11 23.85 -4.50 -5.02
C GLN A 11 24.69 -5.77 -5.18
N ASP A 12 24.86 -6.27 -6.41
CA ASP A 12 25.73 -7.40 -6.71
C ASP A 12 27.18 -7.08 -6.36
N GLN A 13 27.67 -5.87 -6.66
CA GLN A 13 29.01 -5.44 -6.28
C GLN A 13 29.21 -5.45 -4.75
N LEU A 14 28.25 -4.88 -4.01
CA LEU A 14 28.28 -4.90 -2.54
C LEU A 14 28.23 -6.34 -2.00
N MET A 15 27.40 -7.21 -2.57
CA MET A 15 27.32 -8.62 -2.17
C MET A 15 28.64 -9.35 -2.44
N ARG A 16 29.34 -9.05 -3.53
CA ARG A 16 30.68 -9.61 -3.80
C ARG A 16 31.73 -9.09 -2.82
N GLU A 17 31.67 -7.82 -2.46
CA GLU A 17 32.57 -7.20 -1.49
C GLU A 17 32.42 -7.82 -0.10
N PHE A 18 31.19 -7.93 0.41
CA PHE A 18 30.93 -8.35 1.79
C PHE A 18 30.73 -9.85 1.97
N ALA A 19 30.31 -10.58 0.93
CA ALA A 19 29.98 -12.01 1.00
C ALA A 19 30.70 -12.86 -0.07
N GLY A 20 31.70 -12.30 -0.76
CA GLY A 20 32.46 -13.00 -1.81
C GLY A 20 33.33 -14.16 -1.33
N THR A 21 33.57 -14.26 -0.02
CA THR A 21 34.33 -15.36 0.60
C THR A 21 33.48 -16.60 0.87
N LEU A 22 32.16 -16.52 0.73
CA LEU A 22 31.27 -17.67 0.89
C LEU A 22 31.54 -18.70 -0.22
N THR A 23 31.58 -19.99 0.15
CA THR A 23 31.75 -21.10 -0.78
C THR A 23 30.54 -22.03 -0.68
N PRO A 24 29.73 -22.19 -1.76
CA PRO A 24 29.84 -21.53 -3.06
C PRO A 24 29.52 -20.02 -3.00
N PRO A 25 29.98 -19.23 -3.99
CA PRO A 25 29.66 -17.80 -4.06
C PRO A 25 28.15 -17.59 -4.25
N LEU A 26 27.62 -16.51 -3.66
CA LEU A 26 26.20 -16.20 -3.78
C LEU A 26 25.80 -15.96 -5.25
N PRO A 27 24.63 -16.46 -5.70
CA PRO A 27 24.04 -16.10 -6.99
C PRO A 27 23.80 -14.60 -7.09
N TYR A 28 23.70 -14.06 -8.32
CA TYR A 28 23.32 -12.67 -8.54
C TYR A 28 21.95 -12.34 -7.91
N ILE A 29 21.77 -11.09 -7.47
CA ILE A 29 20.55 -10.61 -6.82
C ILE A 29 19.31 -10.92 -7.66
N LYS A 30 19.38 -10.73 -8.98
CA LYS A 30 18.27 -11.08 -9.88
C LYS A 30 17.88 -12.56 -9.79
N THR A 31 18.86 -13.45 -9.71
CA THR A 31 18.64 -14.90 -9.55
C THR A 31 18.03 -15.23 -8.19
N LEU A 32 18.45 -14.53 -7.13
CA LEU A 32 17.87 -14.70 -5.80
C LEU A 32 16.40 -14.24 -5.76
N LEU A 33 16.09 -13.08 -6.36
CA LEU A 33 14.74 -12.53 -6.40
C LEU A 33 13.74 -13.42 -7.13
N VAL A 34 14.13 -14.03 -8.25
CA VAL A 34 13.25 -14.97 -8.97
C VAL A 34 13.13 -16.33 -8.28
N ASN A 35 14.02 -16.64 -7.33
CA ASN A 35 14.03 -17.91 -6.60
C ASN A 35 13.38 -17.84 -5.21
N ILE A 36 12.57 -16.80 -4.96
CA ILE A 36 11.81 -16.68 -3.73
C ILE A 36 10.66 -17.71 -3.73
N SER A 37 10.67 -18.62 -2.75
CA SER A 37 9.63 -19.64 -2.60
C SER A 37 8.33 -19.07 -2.05
N ALA A 38 8.42 -18.23 -1.01
CA ALA A 38 7.32 -17.49 -0.44
C ALA A 38 7.81 -16.16 0.15
N THR A 39 6.96 -15.15 0.11
CA THR A 39 7.25 -13.82 0.66
C THR A 39 6.31 -13.55 1.83
N LEU A 40 6.88 -13.50 3.03
CA LEU A 40 6.14 -13.01 4.20
C LEU A 40 6.13 -11.48 4.15
N VAL A 41 4.97 -10.89 3.95
CA VAL A 41 4.78 -9.44 3.87
C VAL A 41 4.15 -8.95 5.15
N TYR A 42 4.77 -7.98 5.80
CA TYR A 42 4.21 -7.34 6.99
C TYR A 42 3.11 -6.35 6.59
N SER A 43 1.95 -6.89 6.21
CA SER A 43 0.77 -6.13 5.85
C SER A 43 -0.51 -6.89 6.16
N ASP A 44 -1.64 -6.18 6.11
CA ASP A 44 -2.98 -6.71 6.39
C ASP A 44 -3.99 -5.95 5.50
N PRO A 45 -5.06 -6.59 5.01
CA PRO A 45 -6.08 -5.93 4.20
C PRO A 45 -6.75 -4.72 4.88
N MET A 46 -6.68 -4.63 6.21
CA MET A 46 -7.17 -3.46 6.96
C MET A 46 -6.33 -2.20 6.77
N ILE A 47 -5.11 -2.32 6.25
CA ILE A 47 -4.15 -1.21 6.10
C ILE A 47 -3.51 -1.15 4.71
N GLU A 48 -4.06 -1.87 3.73
CA GLU A 48 -3.62 -1.84 2.34
C GLU A 48 -4.84 -1.75 1.41
N TYR A 49 -4.64 -1.19 0.22
CA TYR A 49 -5.65 -1.28 -0.84
C TYR A 49 -5.69 -2.70 -1.45
N PRO A 50 -6.88 -3.19 -1.81
CA PRO A 50 -7.01 -4.45 -2.54
C PRO A 50 -6.18 -4.46 -3.82
N ARG A 51 -5.40 -5.51 -4.02
CA ARG A 51 -4.56 -5.72 -5.20
C ARG A 51 -4.45 -7.21 -5.53
N PRO A 52 -4.22 -7.58 -6.80
CA PRO A 52 -3.89 -8.94 -7.16
C PRO A 52 -2.66 -9.42 -6.40
N GLN A 53 -2.74 -10.60 -5.78
CA GLN A 53 -1.65 -11.24 -5.05
C GLN A 53 -1.39 -12.63 -5.64
N THR A 54 -0.12 -13.03 -5.62
CA THR A 54 0.28 -14.39 -5.97
C THR A 54 0.10 -15.31 -4.77
N ALA A 55 -0.10 -16.61 -5.01
CA ALA A 55 -0.35 -17.58 -3.94
C ALA A 55 0.82 -17.74 -2.96
N ASN A 56 2.03 -17.36 -3.35
CA ASN A 56 3.23 -17.37 -2.50
C ASN A 56 3.46 -16.07 -1.71
N LEU A 57 2.57 -15.07 -1.82
CA LEU A 57 2.59 -13.86 -0.99
C LEU A 57 1.72 -14.08 0.24
N VAL A 58 2.35 -14.06 1.41
CA VAL A 58 1.69 -14.36 2.69
C VAL A 58 1.70 -13.11 3.55
N GLN A 59 0.51 -12.59 3.84
CA GLN A 59 0.34 -11.47 4.75
C GLN A 59 0.49 -11.92 6.21
N VAL A 60 1.40 -11.28 6.94
CA VAL A 60 1.73 -11.57 8.34
C VAL A 60 1.67 -10.31 9.21
N GLY A 61 0.89 -9.31 8.78
CA GLY A 61 0.58 -8.12 9.55
C GLY A 61 0.04 -8.49 10.94
N GLY A 62 0.68 -7.96 11.98
CA GLY A 62 0.33 -8.27 13.37
C GLY A 62 1.09 -9.43 13.99
N MET A 63 2.09 -10.03 13.33
CA MET A 63 2.91 -11.10 13.94
C MET A 63 3.66 -10.69 15.22
N HIS A 64 3.90 -9.39 15.40
CA HIS A 64 4.49 -8.79 16.59
C HIS A 64 3.51 -8.55 17.76
N LEU A 65 2.20 -8.74 17.55
CA LEU A 65 1.18 -8.49 18.57
C LEU A 65 1.32 -9.53 19.68
N LYS A 66 1.26 -9.06 20.92
CA LYS A 66 1.43 -9.85 22.13
C LYS A 66 0.43 -9.38 23.17
N THR A 67 -0.02 -10.30 24.00
CA THR A 67 -0.74 -9.96 25.23
C THR A 67 0.28 -9.80 26.34
N GLY A 68 0.34 -8.61 26.94
CA GLY A 68 1.15 -8.34 28.11
C GLY A 68 0.32 -7.85 29.28
N GLN A 69 1.00 -7.36 30.31
CA GLN A 69 0.40 -6.71 31.47
C GLN A 69 1.15 -5.40 31.72
N LEU A 70 0.38 -4.36 32.06
CA LEU A 70 0.96 -3.08 32.44
C LEU A 70 1.78 -3.25 33.73
N PRO A 71 2.98 -2.65 33.79
CA PRO A 71 3.67 -2.41 35.06
C PRO A 71 2.74 -1.71 36.06
N LYS A 72 2.88 -2.03 37.35
CA LYS A 72 1.96 -1.55 38.39
C LYS A 72 1.78 -0.03 38.38
N ASP A 73 2.85 0.74 38.20
CA ASP A 73 2.78 2.20 38.16
C ASP A 73 1.94 2.73 36.98
N LEU A 74 2.00 2.06 35.82
CA LEU A 74 1.17 2.42 34.67
C LEU A 74 -0.26 1.90 34.82
N ALA A 75 -0.46 0.72 35.42
CA ALA A 75 -1.80 0.22 35.73
C ALA A 75 -2.53 1.18 36.69
N ASP A 76 -1.84 1.65 37.74
CA ASP A 76 -2.37 2.63 38.68
C ASP A 76 -2.69 3.96 37.97
N LEU A 77 -1.78 4.45 37.12
CA LEU A 77 -2.02 5.64 36.31
C LEU A 77 -3.25 5.49 35.41
N MET A 78 -3.40 4.35 34.74
CA MET A 78 -4.51 4.11 33.81
C MET A 78 -5.83 3.77 34.51
N SER A 79 -5.83 3.56 35.83
CA SER A 79 -7.03 3.27 36.60
C SER A 79 -8.05 4.41 36.49
N SER A 80 -9.34 4.08 36.56
CA SER A 80 -10.39 5.11 36.54
C SER A 80 -10.40 6.02 37.77
N THR A 81 -9.71 5.64 38.85
CA THR A 81 -9.53 6.49 40.03
C THR A 81 -8.54 7.61 39.76
N VAL A 82 -7.42 7.32 39.08
CA VAL A 82 -6.38 8.31 38.75
C VAL A 82 -6.73 9.06 37.46
N SER A 83 -7.23 8.35 36.45
CA SER A 83 -7.59 8.90 35.14
C SER A 83 -9.09 8.68 34.84
N PRO A 84 -10.01 9.36 35.54
CA PRO A 84 -11.45 9.13 35.38
C PRO A 84 -11.99 9.48 33.99
N ARG A 85 -11.34 10.40 33.28
CA ARG A 85 -11.70 10.81 31.92
C ARG A 85 -11.00 9.98 30.83
N GLY A 86 -10.08 9.11 31.23
CA GLY A 86 -9.27 8.29 30.35
C GLY A 86 -7.90 8.88 30.02
N VAL A 87 -7.17 8.12 29.20
CA VAL A 87 -5.76 8.36 28.90
C VAL A 87 -5.57 8.57 27.39
N ILE A 88 -4.80 9.59 27.05
CA ILE A 88 -4.26 9.81 25.70
C ILE A 88 -2.82 9.28 25.71
N LEU A 89 -2.52 8.34 24.81
CA LEU A 89 -1.15 7.91 24.56
C LEU A 89 -0.54 8.82 23.48
N VAL A 90 0.72 9.24 23.66
CA VAL A 90 1.46 10.03 22.67
C VAL A 90 2.81 9.36 22.39
N SER A 91 3.06 8.99 21.12
CA SER A 91 4.32 8.35 20.71
C SER A 91 4.62 8.58 19.22
N PHE A 92 5.78 9.18 18.92
CA PHE A 92 6.24 9.43 17.54
C PHE A 92 7.27 8.40 17.05
N GLY A 93 7.26 7.20 17.65
CA GLY A 93 8.17 6.12 17.27
C GLY A 93 9.58 6.27 17.85
N SER A 94 10.49 5.35 17.49
CA SER A 94 11.88 5.32 17.97
C SER A 94 12.87 6.04 17.05
N MET A 95 12.50 6.26 15.79
CA MET A 95 13.38 6.89 14.79
C MET A 95 13.46 8.41 14.93
N VAL A 96 12.49 9.00 15.64
CA VAL A 96 12.39 10.44 15.87
C VAL A 96 12.74 10.69 17.31
N SER A 97 13.90 11.31 17.54
CA SER A 97 14.30 11.67 18.90
C SER A 97 13.53 12.92 19.34
N PRO A 98 12.72 12.86 20.40
CA PRO A 98 12.04 14.04 20.93
C PRO A 98 13.03 15.14 21.35
N SER A 99 14.28 14.79 21.66
CA SER A 99 15.36 15.75 21.93
C SER A 99 15.66 16.72 20.77
N LYS A 100 15.34 16.34 19.53
CA LYS A 100 15.53 17.17 18.32
C LYS A 100 14.32 18.05 18.00
N MET A 101 13.23 17.92 18.76
CA MET A 101 12.05 18.77 18.64
C MET A 101 12.39 20.21 19.05
N SER A 102 11.91 21.19 18.28
CA SER A 102 12.09 22.60 18.65
C SER A 102 11.37 22.90 19.97
N SER A 103 11.91 23.84 20.75
CA SER A 103 11.27 24.29 21.99
C SER A 103 9.87 24.83 21.74
N SER A 104 9.70 25.65 20.68
CA SER A 104 8.40 26.19 20.29
C SER A 104 7.35 25.09 20.04
N LEU A 105 7.72 24.02 19.34
CA LEU A 105 6.81 22.90 19.09
C LEU A 105 6.49 22.16 20.39
N ARG A 106 7.51 21.81 21.17
CA ARG A 106 7.34 21.16 22.47
C ARG A 106 6.43 21.96 23.40
N ASP A 107 6.62 23.27 23.49
CA ASP A 107 5.82 24.12 24.39
C ASP A 107 4.37 24.22 23.90
N SER A 108 4.15 24.18 22.58
CA SER A 108 2.81 24.12 21.98
C SER A 108 2.11 22.79 22.29
N LEU A 109 2.84 21.67 22.24
CA LEU A 109 2.33 20.36 22.68
C LEU A 109 1.95 20.37 24.17
N VAL A 110 2.83 20.90 25.02
CA VAL A 110 2.58 20.99 26.47
C VAL A 110 1.33 21.80 26.75
N ARG A 111 1.13 22.96 26.10
CA ARG A 111 -0.09 23.76 26.29
C ARG A 111 -1.34 23.04 25.78
N ALA A 112 -1.27 22.40 24.61
CA ALA A 112 -2.38 21.59 24.09
C ALA A 112 -2.80 20.49 25.08
N PHE A 113 -1.82 19.74 25.59
CA PHE A 113 -2.03 18.66 26.54
C PHE A 113 -2.45 19.16 27.93
N ALA A 114 -2.00 20.34 28.36
CA ALA A 114 -2.46 20.96 29.60
C ALA A 114 -3.96 21.30 29.55
N SER A 115 -4.48 21.61 28.36
CA SER A 115 -5.87 22.05 28.16
C SER A 115 -6.90 20.92 28.18
N THR A 116 -6.46 19.65 28.16
CA THR A 116 -7.36 18.49 28.18
C THR A 116 -7.61 18.01 29.62
N GLU A 117 -8.83 17.52 29.86
CA GLU A 117 -9.20 16.87 31.13
C GLU A 117 -8.67 15.43 31.22
N LEU A 118 -8.10 14.89 30.14
CA LEU A 118 -7.55 13.55 30.10
C LEU A 118 -6.11 13.54 30.62
N THR A 119 -5.72 12.38 31.15
CA THR A 119 -4.32 12.10 31.46
C THR A 119 -3.57 11.85 30.14
N VAL A 120 -2.41 12.47 29.98
CA VAL A 120 -1.57 12.33 28.79
C VAL A 120 -0.33 11.52 29.15
N LEU A 121 -0.26 10.28 28.66
CA LEU A 121 0.94 9.45 28.77
C LEU A 121 1.80 9.69 27.53
N TRP A 122 2.88 10.43 27.68
CA TRP A 122 3.73 10.85 26.57
C TRP A 122 5.10 10.17 26.63
N ARG A 123 5.40 9.39 25.59
CA ARG A 123 6.75 8.89 25.38
C ARG A 123 7.70 10.05 25.05
N TRP A 124 8.63 10.33 25.95
CA TRP A 124 9.57 11.43 25.86
C TRP A 124 10.98 11.00 26.25
N GLU A 125 11.92 11.22 25.33
CA GLU A 125 13.35 11.00 25.51
C GLU A 125 14.10 12.27 25.12
N GLY A 126 13.91 13.31 25.92
CA GLY A 126 14.51 14.62 25.74
C GLY A 126 14.94 15.22 27.07
N LYS A 127 15.32 16.51 27.04
CA LYS A 127 15.61 17.27 28.25
C LYS A 127 14.37 17.36 29.14
N THR A 128 14.58 17.55 30.44
CA THR A 128 13.49 17.83 31.39
C THR A 128 12.70 19.05 30.91
N ILE A 129 11.38 18.94 30.99
CA ILE A 129 10.45 20.03 30.70
C ILE A 129 10.12 20.66 32.06
N GLU A 130 10.51 21.92 32.26
CA GLU A 130 10.18 22.66 33.47
C GLU A 130 8.68 22.96 33.53
N ASN A 131 8.11 23.00 34.74
CA ASN A 131 6.69 23.33 34.97
C ASN A 131 5.71 22.44 34.19
N LEU A 132 6.00 21.13 34.10
CA LEU A 132 5.12 20.18 33.43
C LEU A 132 3.76 20.10 34.15
N PRO A 133 2.62 20.30 33.44
CA PRO A 133 1.28 20.12 33.99
C PRO A 133 1.07 18.74 34.60
N SER A 134 0.29 18.67 35.69
CA SER A 134 0.11 17.45 36.49
C SER A 134 -0.61 16.31 35.75
N ASN A 135 -1.36 16.61 34.69
CA ASN A 135 -2.03 15.61 33.86
C ASN A 135 -1.12 15.00 32.80
N ILE A 136 0.11 15.49 32.62
CA ILE A 136 1.07 15.00 31.63
C ILE A 136 2.12 14.13 32.32
N HIS A 137 2.24 12.88 31.89
CA HIS A 137 3.17 11.91 32.42
C HIS A 137 4.19 11.52 31.36
N LEU A 138 5.44 11.93 31.57
CA LEU A 138 6.54 11.58 30.67
C LEU A 138 7.13 10.21 31.04
N ARG A 139 7.40 9.40 30.01
CA ARG A 139 8.11 8.13 30.14
C ARG A 139 9.09 7.94 28.99
N LYS A 140 10.30 7.45 29.28
CA LYS A 140 11.28 7.12 28.23
C LYS A 140 10.82 5.93 27.38
N TRP A 141 10.21 4.95 28.04
CA TRP A 141 9.65 3.75 27.44
C TRP A 141 8.21 3.55 27.91
N VAL A 142 7.35 3.13 26.99
CA VAL A 142 5.94 2.82 27.25
C VAL A 142 5.64 1.45 26.64
N PRO A 143 5.05 0.50 27.39
CA PRO A 143 4.52 -0.74 26.82
C PRO A 143 3.28 -0.42 25.97
N GLN A 144 3.51 0.06 24.75
CA GLN A 144 2.50 0.65 23.87
C GLN A 144 1.29 -0.27 23.64
N GLN A 145 1.53 -1.56 23.38
CA GLN A 145 0.46 -2.53 23.18
C GLN A 145 -0.43 -2.67 24.42
N ASP A 146 0.16 -2.78 25.60
CA ASP A 146 -0.59 -2.94 26.85
C ASP A 146 -1.38 -1.66 27.22
N VAL A 147 -0.83 -0.49 26.89
CA VAL A 147 -1.56 0.78 27.06
C VAL A 147 -2.73 0.86 26.09
N LEU A 148 -2.53 0.53 24.80
CA LEU A 148 -3.59 0.53 23.80
C LEU A 148 -4.68 -0.51 24.12
N ALA A 149 -4.30 -1.67 24.67
CA ALA A 149 -5.22 -2.72 25.10
C ALA A 149 -6.09 -2.31 26.30
N HIS A 150 -5.64 -1.34 27.09
CA HIS A 150 -6.32 -0.96 28.32
C HIS A 150 -7.64 -0.21 28.02
N PRO A 151 -8.77 -0.56 28.65
CA PRO A 151 -10.09 0.02 28.35
C PRO A 151 -10.18 1.53 28.59
N ASN A 152 -9.25 2.08 29.37
CA ASN A 152 -9.19 3.51 29.66
C ASN A 152 -8.33 4.31 28.66
N CYS A 153 -7.68 3.66 27.69
CA CYS A 153 -7.03 4.36 26.57
C CYS A 153 -8.10 4.87 25.59
N ARG A 154 -8.15 6.18 25.38
CA ARG A 154 -9.21 6.83 24.60
C ARG A 154 -8.76 7.31 23.24
N LEU A 155 -7.47 7.60 23.11
CA LEU A 155 -6.90 8.18 21.91
C LEU A 155 -5.40 7.87 21.85
N PHE A 156 -4.92 7.61 20.65
CA PHE A 156 -3.49 7.56 20.37
C PHE A 156 -3.08 8.70 19.44
N ILE A 157 -2.10 9.49 19.85
CA ILE A 157 -1.45 10.49 19.01
C ILE A 157 -0.13 9.89 18.53
N SER A 158 -0.01 9.68 17.22
CA SER A 158 1.07 8.87 16.66
C SER A 158 1.59 9.39 15.34
N HIS A 159 2.87 9.13 15.08
CA HIS A 159 3.49 9.36 13.77
C HIS A 159 2.97 8.45 12.64
N GLY A 160 2.24 7.37 12.94
CA GLY A 160 1.67 6.50 11.91
C GLY A 160 2.61 5.44 11.32
N GLY A 161 3.66 5.04 12.06
CA GLY A 161 4.45 3.86 11.66
C GLY A 161 3.57 2.60 11.56
N VAL A 162 3.84 1.74 10.59
CA VAL A 162 2.98 0.58 10.25
C VAL A 162 2.66 -0.32 11.45
N SER A 163 3.65 -0.63 12.31
CA SER A 163 3.41 -1.42 13.53
C SER A 163 2.49 -0.70 14.51
N SER A 164 2.70 0.60 14.73
CA SER A 164 1.82 1.40 15.57
C SER A 164 0.39 1.41 15.03
N ILE A 165 0.19 1.53 13.72
CA ILE A 165 -1.15 1.47 13.11
C ILE A 165 -1.80 0.10 13.31
N ILE A 166 -1.06 -0.99 13.11
CA ILE A 166 -1.58 -2.34 13.36
C ILE A 166 -1.99 -2.51 14.83
N GLU A 167 -1.17 -2.08 15.78
CA GLU A 167 -1.50 -2.14 17.21
C GLU A 167 -2.75 -1.31 17.53
N THR A 168 -2.87 -0.13 16.93
CA THR A 168 -4.01 0.78 17.11
C THR A 168 -5.31 0.18 16.59
N ILE A 169 -5.27 -0.40 15.39
CA ILE A 169 -6.42 -1.09 14.79
C ILE A 169 -6.76 -2.33 15.60
N HIS A 170 -5.76 -3.14 15.97
CA HIS A 170 -5.95 -4.36 16.76
C HIS A 170 -6.71 -4.09 18.06
N TYR A 171 -6.34 -3.02 18.79
CA TYR A 171 -6.98 -2.66 20.06
C TYR A 171 -8.19 -1.70 19.92
N GLY A 172 -8.50 -1.24 18.70
CA GLY A 172 -9.69 -0.43 18.42
C GLY A 172 -9.66 0.97 19.04
N VAL A 173 -8.48 1.58 19.11
CA VAL A 173 -8.29 2.94 19.64
C VAL A 173 -8.28 3.95 18.48
N PRO A 174 -9.04 5.07 18.55
CA PRO A 174 -8.94 6.13 17.56
C PRO A 174 -7.57 6.80 17.51
N ILE A 175 -7.23 7.43 16.38
CA ILE A 175 -5.91 8.02 16.16
C ILE A 175 -5.94 9.49 15.73
N VAL A 176 -5.06 10.32 16.33
CA VAL A 176 -4.57 11.54 15.68
C VAL A 176 -3.22 11.21 15.04
N GLY A 177 -3.21 11.15 13.72
CA GLY A 177 -2.02 10.87 12.94
C GLY A 177 -1.21 12.14 12.66
N VAL A 178 0.10 12.09 12.89
CA VAL A 178 1.06 13.17 12.58
C VAL A 178 2.23 12.60 11.77
N PRO A 179 2.05 12.36 10.46
CA PRO A 179 3.09 11.73 9.65
C PRO A 179 4.32 12.63 9.55
N LEU A 180 5.49 12.01 9.62
CA LEU A 180 6.79 12.68 9.62
C LEU A 180 7.61 12.35 8.36
N PHE A 181 7.59 11.10 7.89
CA PHE A 181 8.31 10.66 6.68
C PHE A 181 7.84 9.29 6.16
N ASN A 182 8.35 8.89 5.00
CA ASN A 182 8.12 7.60 4.35
C ASN A 182 6.62 7.25 4.16
N ASP A 183 6.25 6.05 4.55
CA ASP A 183 4.95 5.39 4.41
C ASP A 183 3.89 5.88 5.41
N GLN A 184 4.29 6.67 6.42
CA GLN A 184 3.43 7.09 7.52
C GLN A 184 2.17 7.83 7.07
N MET A 185 2.28 8.66 6.04
CA MET A 185 1.14 9.38 5.46
C MET A 185 0.10 8.41 4.88
N ALA A 186 0.55 7.40 4.14
CA ALA A 186 -0.33 6.39 3.56
C ALA A 186 -0.96 5.51 4.64
N ASN A 187 -0.18 5.12 5.65
CA ASN A 187 -0.68 4.32 6.77
C ASN A 187 -1.79 5.05 7.55
N ILE A 188 -1.63 6.36 7.80
CA ILE A 188 -2.65 7.18 8.48
C ILE A 188 -3.87 7.37 7.58
N GLN A 189 -3.68 7.61 6.28
CA GLN A 189 -4.78 7.78 5.32
C GLN A 189 -5.76 6.59 5.35
N HIS A 190 -5.26 5.36 5.47
CA HIS A 190 -6.12 4.18 5.63
C HIS A 190 -7.00 4.26 6.90
N VAL A 191 -6.48 4.76 8.01
CA VAL A 191 -7.27 4.90 9.25
C VAL A 191 -8.31 6.02 9.14
N LEU A 192 -8.01 7.08 8.37
CA LEU A 192 -8.97 8.14 8.06
C LEU A 192 -10.13 7.60 7.20
N GLU A 193 -9.85 6.74 6.22
CA GLU A 193 -10.86 6.10 5.37
C GLU A 193 -11.78 5.16 6.15
N LEU A 194 -11.24 4.51 7.19
CA LEU A 194 -12.04 3.76 8.17
C LEU A 194 -12.91 4.68 9.05
N GLY A 195 -12.70 5.99 9.01
CA GLY A 195 -13.36 6.96 9.88
C GLY A 195 -12.96 6.83 11.35
N ALA A 196 -11.75 6.32 11.62
CA ALA A 196 -11.22 6.03 12.95
C ALA A 196 -10.11 7.00 13.39
N GLY A 197 -9.88 8.07 12.64
CA GLY A 197 -8.90 9.09 13.02
C GLY A 197 -8.98 10.37 12.22
N VAL A 198 -8.12 11.31 12.60
CA VAL A 198 -7.84 12.55 11.87
C VAL A 198 -6.34 12.72 11.71
N MET A 199 -5.93 13.52 10.72
CA MET A 199 -4.52 13.75 10.42
C MET A 199 -4.16 15.23 10.59
N LEU A 200 -3.03 15.49 11.23
CA LEU A 200 -2.42 16.80 11.34
C LEU A 200 -1.08 16.83 10.60
N SER A 201 -0.77 17.94 9.97
CA SER A 201 0.58 18.21 9.45
C SER A 201 1.52 18.49 10.62
N TYR A 202 2.73 17.92 10.59
CA TYR A 202 3.79 18.26 11.53
C TYR A 202 4.06 19.77 11.61
N PHE A 203 3.99 20.47 10.47
CA PHE A 203 4.20 21.91 10.39
C PHE A 203 3.04 22.75 10.94
N ASN A 204 1.88 22.14 11.13
CA ASN A 204 0.69 22.75 11.71
C ASN A 204 0.35 22.12 13.06
N MET A 205 1.36 21.69 13.82
CA MET A 205 1.17 21.10 15.14
C MET A 205 1.26 22.19 16.21
N THR A 206 0.17 22.95 16.32
CA THR A 206 -0.04 24.05 17.28
C THR A 206 -0.94 23.61 18.43
N GLU A 207 -1.12 24.49 19.42
CA GLU A 207 -2.07 24.26 20.51
C GLU A 207 -3.51 24.11 20.01
N GLU A 208 -3.93 24.98 19.08
CA GLU A 208 -5.28 25.04 18.55
C GLU A 208 -5.61 23.83 17.70
N SER A 209 -4.69 23.44 16.81
CA SER A 209 -4.86 22.30 15.90
C SER A 209 -4.91 20.97 16.64
N LEU A 210 -4.06 20.76 17.65
CA LEU A 210 -4.13 19.55 18.49
C LEU A 210 -5.36 19.52 19.38
N SER A 211 -5.75 20.66 19.95
CA SER A 211 -6.98 20.78 20.74
C SER A 211 -8.19 20.46 19.87
N TRP A 212 -8.24 20.99 18.65
CA TRP A 212 -9.27 20.66 17.66
C TRP A 212 -9.30 19.17 17.34
N ALA A 213 -8.16 18.56 17.00
CA ALA A 213 -8.09 17.14 16.62
C ALA A 213 -8.55 16.23 17.76
N THR A 214 -8.06 16.50 18.98
CA THR A 214 -8.40 15.75 20.19
C THR A 214 -9.89 15.87 20.50
N ARG A 215 -10.45 17.08 20.50
CA ARG A 215 -11.89 17.30 20.74
C ARG A 215 -12.75 16.68 19.66
N THR A 216 -12.34 16.76 18.39
CA THR A 216 -13.08 16.19 17.25
C THR A 216 -13.25 14.68 17.43
N ILE A 217 -12.18 13.97 17.79
CA ILE A 217 -12.25 12.52 17.99
C ILE A 217 -13.00 12.16 19.27
N LEU A 218 -12.68 12.83 20.39
CA LEU A 218 -13.24 12.45 21.70
C LEU A 218 -14.72 12.82 21.85
N ASN A 219 -15.18 13.90 21.20
CA ASN A 219 -16.59 14.33 21.28
C ASN A 219 -17.49 13.68 20.23
N ASN A 220 -16.92 13.02 19.21
CA ASN A 220 -17.68 12.31 18.21
C ASN A 220 -17.52 10.79 18.37
N PRO A 221 -18.54 10.08 18.90
CA PRO A 221 -18.44 8.65 19.16
C PRO A 221 -18.33 7.80 17.89
N SER A 222 -18.54 8.36 16.69
CA SER A 222 -18.32 7.62 15.43
C SER A 222 -16.88 7.14 15.31
N TYR A 223 -15.88 7.92 15.73
CA TYR A 223 -14.47 7.53 15.62
C TYR A 223 -14.17 6.30 16.47
N SER A 224 -14.64 6.26 17.71
CA SER A 224 -14.48 5.10 18.59
C SER A 224 -15.25 3.89 18.06
N ARG A 225 -16.49 4.05 17.59
CA ARG A 225 -17.25 2.94 16.98
C ARG A 225 -16.56 2.37 15.75
N ASN A 226 -16.03 3.24 14.88
CA ASN A 226 -15.34 2.82 13.67
C ASN A 226 -14.01 2.13 13.98
N ALA A 227 -13.25 2.63 14.97
CA ALA A 227 -12.03 1.98 15.45
C ALA A 227 -12.34 0.57 16.00
N GLN A 228 -13.40 0.42 16.78
CA GLN A 228 -13.85 -0.87 17.29
C GLN A 228 -14.34 -1.81 16.19
N ALA A 229 -15.06 -1.31 15.19
CA ALA A 229 -15.47 -2.11 14.03
C ALA A 229 -14.27 -2.58 13.21
N ALA A 230 -13.25 -1.72 13.03
CA ALA A 230 -11.99 -2.09 12.39
C ALA A 230 -11.22 -3.15 13.20
N SER A 231 -11.18 -3.01 14.52
CA SER A 231 -10.60 -4.02 15.42
C SER A 231 -11.27 -5.37 15.29
N GLN A 232 -12.61 -5.41 15.28
CA GLN A 232 -13.36 -6.66 15.11
C GLN A 232 -13.00 -7.35 13.80
N ARG A 233 -12.98 -6.61 12.67
CA ARG A 233 -12.60 -7.16 11.35
C ARG A 233 -11.15 -7.63 11.31
N PHE A 234 -10.23 -6.85 11.88
CA PHE A 234 -8.83 -7.22 11.96
C PHE A 234 -8.69 -8.53 12.76
N ASN A 235 -9.33 -8.62 13.93
CA ASN A 235 -9.20 -9.77 14.82
C ASN A 235 -9.98 -11.01 14.36
N ASP A 236 -10.96 -10.86 13.48
CA ASP A 236 -11.69 -11.96 12.85
C ASP A 236 -10.84 -12.64 11.76
N ARG A 237 -9.86 -13.43 12.22
CA ARG A 237 -8.91 -14.16 11.39
C ARG A 237 -8.88 -15.63 11.78
N GLN A 238 -8.77 -16.51 10.78
CA GLN A 238 -8.74 -17.96 11.01
C GLN A 238 -7.50 -18.40 11.78
N VAL A 239 -6.35 -17.78 11.53
CA VAL A 239 -5.05 -18.14 12.13
C VAL A 239 -4.34 -16.88 12.62
N PRO A 240 -3.77 -16.88 13.85
CA PRO A 240 -2.92 -15.79 14.31
C PRO A 240 -1.73 -15.55 13.36
N PRO A 241 -1.31 -14.30 13.09
CA PRO A 241 -0.30 -14.01 12.06
C PRO A 241 1.04 -14.68 12.27
N LEU A 242 1.49 -14.78 13.52
CA LEU A 242 2.74 -15.45 13.84
C LEU A 242 2.64 -16.95 13.53
N HIS A 243 1.51 -17.59 13.86
CA HIS A 243 1.29 -18.99 13.54
C HIS A 243 1.16 -19.20 12.03
N ASN A 244 0.50 -18.28 11.32
CA ASN A 244 0.42 -18.30 9.86
C ASN A 244 1.82 -18.21 9.23
N ALA A 245 2.66 -17.30 9.71
CA ALA A 245 4.05 -17.16 9.27
C ALA A 245 4.84 -18.47 9.46
N VAL A 246 4.79 -19.06 10.65
CA VAL A 246 5.45 -20.32 10.97
C VAL A 246 4.95 -21.44 10.07
N TRP A 247 3.62 -21.57 9.92
CA TRP A 247 3.01 -22.60 9.09
C TRP A 247 3.48 -22.52 7.63
N TRP A 248 3.56 -21.30 7.07
CA TRP A 248 4.01 -21.09 5.69
C TRP A 248 5.50 -21.40 5.51
N VAL A 249 6.34 -21.05 6.49
CA VAL A 249 7.75 -21.44 6.48
C VAL A 249 7.88 -22.96 6.47
N GLU A 250 7.16 -23.65 7.36
CA GLU A 250 7.17 -25.11 7.39
C GLU A 250 6.58 -25.74 6.13
N TYR A 251 5.54 -25.14 5.55
CA TYR A 251 4.94 -25.62 4.30
C TYR A 251 5.96 -25.59 3.17
N VAL A 252 6.68 -24.48 3.01
CA VAL A 252 7.75 -24.35 2.01
C VAL A 252 8.83 -25.41 2.23
N LEU A 253 9.24 -25.66 3.49
CA LEU A 253 10.21 -26.70 3.81
C LEU A 253 9.71 -28.12 3.49
N ARG A 254 8.47 -28.45 3.88
CA ARG A 254 7.83 -29.75 3.61
C ARG A 254 7.69 -30.04 2.13
N HIS A 255 7.54 -29.00 1.31
CA HIS A 255 7.34 -29.12 -0.13
C HIS A 255 8.57 -28.65 -0.94
N HIS A 256 9.76 -28.69 -0.34
CA HIS A 256 11.04 -28.43 -1.02
C HIS A 256 11.08 -27.14 -1.87
N GLY A 257 10.52 -26.05 -1.34
CA GLY A 257 10.45 -24.75 -2.03
C GLY A 257 9.10 -24.40 -2.64
N ALA A 258 8.10 -25.30 -2.55
CA ALA A 258 6.72 -25.09 -3.03
C ALA A 258 6.62 -24.47 -4.44
N PRO A 259 7.26 -25.08 -5.47
CA PRO A 259 7.37 -24.49 -6.80
C PRO A 259 6.01 -24.23 -7.48
N HIS A 260 4.97 -24.97 -7.11
CA HIS A 260 3.61 -24.80 -7.62
C HIS A 260 2.92 -23.50 -7.17
N LEU A 261 3.46 -22.81 -6.16
CA LEU A 261 2.92 -21.51 -5.71
C LEU A 261 3.63 -20.31 -6.35
N ARG A 262 4.75 -20.56 -7.03
CA ARG A 262 5.54 -19.53 -7.69
C ARG A 262 4.85 -19.11 -8.99
N SER A 263 4.97 -17.83 -9.30
CA SER A 263 4.39 -17.32 -10.54
C SER A 263 5.25 -17.76 -11.72
N ALA A 264 4.61 -18.26 -12.78
CA ALA A 264 5.30 -18.51 -14.06
C ALA A 264 5.92 -17.22 -14.63
N PHE A 265 5.43 -16.06 -14.17
CA PHE A 265 5.95 -14.74 -14.54
C PHE A 265 7.44 -14.57 -14.23
N ASP A 266 7.96 -15.23 -13.20
CA ASP A 266 9.36 -15.09 -12.76
C ASP A 266 10.37 -15.56 -13.82
N HIS A 267 9.91 -16.30 -14.83
CA HIS A 267 10.73 -16.86 -15.90
C HIS A 267 10.45 -16.26 -17.29
N LEU A 268 9.47 -15.34 -17.42
CA LEU A 268 9.12 -14.75 -18.70
C LEU A 268 10.10 -13.64 -19.08
N SER A 269 10.48 -13.60 -20.36
CA SER A 269 11.11 -12.43 -20.96
C SER A 269 10.11 -11.27 -21.05
N TRP A 270 10.63 -10.04 -21.11
CA TRP A 270 9.77 -8.85 -21.21
C TRP A 270 8.91 -8.84 -22.49
N THR A 271 9.37 -9.51 -23.56
CA THR A 271 8.64 -9.68 -24.82
C THR A 271 7.46 -10.62 -24.67
N GLU A 272 7.65 -11.75 -23.98
CA GLU A 272 6.59 -12.72 -23.68
C GLU A 272 5.58 -12.13 -22.71
N PHE A 273 6.04 -11.39 -21.71
CA PHE A 273 5.15 -10.70 -20.77
C PHE A 273 4.23 -9.69 -21.47
N LEU A 274 4.77 -8.91 -22.41
CA LEU A 274 3.99 -7.93 -23.17
C LEU A 274 3.25 -8.55 -24.37
N LEU A 275 3.39 -9.86 -24.59
CA LEU A 275 2.78 -10.61 -25.71
C LEU A 275 3.04 -9.93 -27.07
N LEU A 276 4.25 -9.40 -27.28
CA LEU A 276 4.54 -8.59 -28.48
C LEU A 276 4.40 -9.36 -29.79
N ASP A 277 4.67 -10.67 -29.74
CA ASP A 277 4.44 -11.61 -30.82
C ASP A 277 2.95 -11.73 -31.17
N VAL A 278 2.08 -11.86 -30.16
CA VAL A 278 0.63 -11.90 -30.33
C VAL A 278 0.11 -10.56 -30.86
N VAL A 279 0.59 -9.44 -30.32
CA VAL A 279 0.22 -8.10 -30.79
C VAL A 279 0.62 -7.92 -32.26
N ALA A 280 1.85 -8.30 -32.63
CA ALA A 280 2.32 -8.23 -34.00
C ALA A 280 1.48 -9.12 -34.94
N PHE A 281 1.12 -10.32 -34.50
CA PHE A 281 0.25 -11.23 -35.26
C PHE A 281 -1.15 -10.63 -35.49
N VAL A 282 -1.80 -10.13 -34.44
CA VAL A 282 -3.14 -9.51 -34.52
C VAL A 282 -3.12 -8.29 -35.44
N LEU A 283 -2.12 -7.41 -35.29
CA LEU A 283 -1.94 -6.26 -36.18
C LEU A 283 -1.75 -6.69 -37.63
N GLY A 284 -0.95 -7.73 -37.89
CA GLY A 284 -0.78 -8.32 -39.22
C GLY A 284 -2.10 -8.79 -39.84
N VAL A 285 -2.91 -9.53 -39.08
CA VAL A 285 -4.25 -10.00 -39.53
C VAL A 285 -5.17 -8.83 -39.85
N LEU A 286 -5.22 -7.81 -38.98
CA LEU A 286 -6.03 -6.60 -39.20
C LEU A 286 -5.60 -5.83 -40.46
N LEU A 287 -4.29 -5.73 -40.72
CA LEU A 287 -3.75 -5.11 -41.93
C LEU A 287 -4.11 -5.89 -43.19
N VAL A 288 -4.09 -7.23 -43.15
CA VAL A 288 -4.51 -8.08 -44.27
C VAL A 288 -6.01 -7.90 -44.55
N ILE A 289 -6.85 -7.91 -43.52
CA ILE A 289 -8.29 -7.66 -43.67
C ILE A 289 -8.54 -6.28 -44.29
N LEU A 290 -7.89 -5.24 -43.75
CA LEU A 290 -8.00 -3.87 -44.29
C LEU A 290 -7.56 -3.81 -45.76
N TYR A 291 -6.44 -4.45 -46.10
CA TYR A 291 -5.96 -4.53 -47.48
C TYR A 291 -6.98 -5.19 -48.42
N LEU A 292 -7.56 -6.32 -47.99
CA LEU A 292 -8.58 -7.04 -48.75
C LEU A 292 -9.85 -6.19 -48.94
N LEU A 293 -10.32 -5.51 -47.89
CA LEU A 293 -11.46 -4.59 -47.98
C LEU A 293 -11.21 -3.44 -48.95
N LEU A 294 -10.03 -2.80 -48.89
CA LEU A 294 -9.65 -1.74 -49.82
C LEU A 294 -9.58 -2.25 -51.27
N ARG A 295 -9.12 -3.49 -51.48
CA ARG A 295 -9.11 -4.14 -52.80
C ARG A 295 -10.52 -4.42 -53.31
N ILE A 296 -11.43 -4.89 -52.46
CA ILE A 296 -12.85 -5.10 -52.78
C ILE A 296 -13.50 -3.76 -53.17
N VAL A 297 -13.31 -2.71 -52.36
CA VAL A 297 -13.85 -1.37 -52.68
C VAL A 297 -13.32 -0.85 -54.01
N ARG A 298 -12.03 -1.01 -54.29
CA ARG A 298 -11.44 -0.65 -55.60
C ARG A 298 -12.05 -1.46 -56.73
N ALA A 299 -12.20 -2.77 -56.57
CA ALA A 299 -12.80 -3.65 -57.58
C ALA A 299 -14.27 -3.26 -57.87
N VAL A 300 -15.06 -3.00 -56.83
CA VAL A 300 -16.45 -2.53 -56.97
C VAL A 300 -16.52 -1.19 -57.71
N LYS A 301 -15.66 -0.22 -57.35
CA LYS A 301 -15.56 1.06 -58.09
C LYS A 301 -15.18 0.85 -59.55
N SER A 302 -14.22 -0.01 -59.84
CA SER A 302 -13.82 -0.34 -61.22
C SER A 302 -14.97 -1.00 -61.99
N CYS A 303 -15.72 -1.93 -61.41
CA CYS A 303 -16.89 -2.55 -62.04
C CYS A 303 -18.03 -1.55 -62.29
N LEU A 304 -18.26 -0.61 -61.38
CA LEU A 304 -19.25 0.46 -61.54
C LEU A 304 -18.84 1.52 -62.57
N MET A 305 -17.54 1.67 -62.85
CA MET A 305 -16.98 2.63 -63.81
C MET A 305 -16.70 2.06 -65.21
N TYR A 306 -16.95 0.77 -65.46
CA TYR A 306 -16.92 0.21 -66.82
C TYR A 306 -18.29 0.43 -67.50
N PRO A 307 -18.41 1.30 -68.52
CA PRO A 307 -19.67 1.46 -69.23
C PRO A 307 -19.99 0.19 -70.03
N PHE A 308 -21.25 -0.25 -69.96
CA PHE A 308 -21.84 -1.24 -70.85
C PHE A 308 -21.59 -0.81 -72.31
N ARG A 309 -20.59 -1.41 -72.98
CA ARG A 309 -20.40 -1.29 -74.42
C ARG A 309 -21.43 -2.21 -75.08
N GLY A 310 -22.63 -1.67 -75.32
CA GLY A 310 -23.68 -2.35 -76.07
C GLY A 310 -23.20 -2.69 -77.48
N THR A 311 -23.29 -3.96 -77.86
CA THR A 311 -23.15 -4.42 -79.24
C THR A 311 -24.41 -4.04 -80.03
N GLY A 312 -24.38 -2.88 -80.70
CA GLY A 312 -25.36 -2.50 -81.72
C GLY A 312 -24.88 -2.94 -83.10
N ASN A 313 -25.56 -3.92 -83.68
CA ASN A 313 -25.32 -4.46 -85.02
C ASN A 313 -26.49 -4.02 -85.91
N GLU A 314 -26.31 -3.03 -86.78
CA GLU A 314 -27.31 -2.70 -87.81
C GLU A 314 -26.64 -2.59 -89.20
N LYS A 315 -26.95 -3.57 -90.04
CA LYS A 315 -26.59 -3.62 -91.46
C LYS A 315 -27.67 -2.89 -92.26
N THR A 316 -27.38 -1.70 -92.76
CA THR A 316 -28.24 -1.04 -93.76
C THR A 316 -27.80 -1.47 -95.17
N LYS A 317 -28.65 -2.24 -95.85
CA LYS A 317 -28.53 -2.62 -97.26
C LYS A 317 -28.86 -1.41 -98.14
N THR A 318 -27.95 -0.99 -99.03
CA THR A 318 -28.25 -0.05 -100.12
C THR A 318 -28.21 -0.80 -101.46
N ILE A 319 -29.35 -0.86 -102.13
CA ILE A 319 -29.56 -1.50 -103.43
C ILE A 319 -29.09 -0.54 -104.55
N LYS A 320 -28.17 -1.00 -105.41
CA LYS A 320 -27.79 -0.37 -106.69
C LYS A 320 -28.44 -1.11 -107.86
N LYS A 321 -29.17 -0.39 -108.69
CA LYS A 321 -29.49 -0.65 -110.12
C LYS A 321 -29.91 0.71 -110.71
N LYS A 322 -29.67 1.11 -111.96
CA LYS A 322 -28.72 0.80 -113.05
C LYS A 322 -29.18 1.73 -114.19
N GLY A 323 -28.27 2.35 -114.95
CA GLY A 323 -28.56 2.97 -116.25
C GLY A 323 -27.46 3.99 -116.60
N LYS A 324 -26.43 3.68 -117.42
CA LYS A 324 -26.39 3.65 -118.91
C LYS A 324 -26.79 5.01 -119.49
N VAL A 325 -26.10 5.69 -120.41
CA VAL A 325 -25.05 5.41 -121.43
C VAL A 325 -24.56 6.79 -121.92
N GLU A 326 -23.31 6.85 -122.40
CA GLU A 326 -22.64 7.92 -123.18
C GLU A 326 -22.52 9.33 -122.59
#